data_AF-A0A3S1H1B1-F1
#
_entry.id   AF-A0A3S1H1B1-F1
#
_cell.length_a   1.000
_cell.length_b   1.000
_cell.length_c   1.000
_cell.angle_alpha   90.00
_cell.angle_beta   90.00
_cell.angle_gamma   90.00
#
_symmetry.space_group_name_H-M   'P 1'
#
loop_
_entity.id
_entity.type
_entity.pdbx_description
1 polymer ?
#
loop_
_entity_poly.entity_id
_entity_poly.type
_entity_poly.pdbx_seq_one_letter_code
_entity_poly.pdbx_strand_id
1 'polypeptide(L)'
;MGIYLPIAEISVNVFVLLAMGAAVGFLSGMFGVGGGFLITPLLIFYNIPPAIAVATGANQVIASSVSGVLSHMKRGTLDFKLGGVLLAGGIVGSTGGIYVFAFLRRLGQLD
;
A
#
# COMPACT_ATOMS: atom_id res chain seq x y z
N MET A 1 -24.71 1.84 8.44
CA MET A 1 -25.06 2.07 7.02
C MET A 1 -24.13 1.19 6.20
N GLY A 2 -24.66 0.09 5.63
CA GLY A 2 -23.87 -0.83 4.82
C GLY A 2 -23.78 -0.33 3.38
N ILE A 3 -22.57 -0.31 2.81
CA ILE A 3 -22.37 -0.09 1.38
C ILE A 3 -21.93 -1.41 0.78
N TYR A 4 -22.59 -1.77 -0.33
CA TYR A 4 -22.18 -2.90 -1.14
C TYR A 4 -21.00 -2.46 -2.02
N LEU A 5 -19.88 -3.16 -1.93
CA LEU A 5 -18.73 -2.98 -2.81
C LEU A 5 -18.87 -3.93 -4.00
N PRO A 6 -19.26 -3.45 -5.19
CA PRO A 6 -19.50 -4.33 -6.34
C PRO A 6 -18.24 -5.01 -6.86
N ILE A 7 -17.07 -4.40 -6.64
CA ILE A 7 -15.78 -4.97 -7.04
C ILE A 7 -15.36 -6.10 -6.09
N ALA A 8 -15.72 -5.99 -4.80
CA ALA A 8 -15.35 -6.95 -3.76
C ALA A 8 -16.46 -7.96 -3.44
N GLU A 9 -17.65 -7.80 -4.03
CA GLU A 9 -18.85 -8.61 -3.83
C GLU A 9 -19.26 -8.75 -2.35
N ILE A 10 -18.92 -7.76 -1.51
CA ILE A 10 -19.23 -7.77 -0.08
C ILE A 10 -19.95 -6.49 0.38
N SER A 11 -20.81 -6.66 1.37
CA SER A 11 -21.44 -5.56 2.09
C SER A 11 -20.60 -5.19 3.31
N VAL A 12 -20.21 -3.92 3.40
CA VAL A 12 -19.29 -3.42 4.42
C VAL A 12 -19.82 -2.17 5.11
N ASN A 13 -19.47 -1.99 6.38
CA ASN A 13 -19.90 -0.83 7.14
C ASN A 13 -18.98 0.37 6.87
N VAL A 14 -19.57 1.46 6.37
CA VAL A 14 -18.84 2.71 6.06
C VAL A 14 -18.08 3.26 7.25
N PHE A 15 -18.65 3.19 8.44
CA PHE A 15 -18.01 3.72 9.64
C PHE A 15 -16.75 2.93 10.00
N VAL A 16 -16.74 1.62 9.74
CA VAL A 16 -15.57 0.77 9.96
C VAL A 16 -14.47 1.13 8.97
N LEU A 17 -14.80 1.28 7.68
CA LEU A 17 -13.84 1.69 6.65
C LEU A 17 -13.24 3.07 6.93
N LEU A 18 -14.06 4.04 7.36
CA LEU A 18 -13.59 5.38 7.74
C LEU A 18 -12.69 5.34 8.97
N ALA A 19 -13.08 4.62 10.02
CA ALA A 19 -12.28 4.48 11.24
C ALA A 19 -10.93 3.79 10.95
N MET A 20 -10.95 2.72 10.16
CA MET A 20 -9.74 2.02 9.72
C MET A 20 -8.85 2.93 8.87
N GLY A 21 -9.41 3.62 7.87
CA GLY A 21 -8.67 4.54 7.01
C GLY A 21 -8.05 5.70 7.80
N ALA A 22 -8.78 6.26 8.76
CA ALA A 22 -8.28 7.33 9.63
C ALA A 22 -7.16 6.83 10.56
N ALA A 23 -7.36 5.68 11.23
CA ALA A 23 -6.35 5.11 12.12
C ALA A 23 -5.07 4.73 11.37
N VAL A 24 -5.20 4.03 10.24
CA VAL A 24 -4.07 3.64 9.41
C VAL A 24 -3.39 4.86 8.81
N GLY A 25 -4.16 5.84 8.31
CA GLY A 25 -3.62 7.08 7.76
C GLY A 25 -2.83 7.89 8.79
N PHE A 26 -3.34 7.99 10.02
CA PHE A 26 -2.67 8.66 11.13
C PHE A 26 -1.35 7.95 11.50
N LEU A 27 -1.40 6.64 11.75
CA LEU A 27 -0.22 5.85 12.09
C LEU A 27 0.81 5.88 10.96
N SER A 28 0.37 5.69 9.71
CA SER A 28 1.22 5.77 8.53
C SER A 28 1.89 7.12 8.38
N GLY A 29 1.17 8.20 8.64
CA GLY A 29 1.70 9.57 8.61
C GLY A 29 2.77 9.80 9.67
N MET A 30 2.60 9.23 10.88
CA MET A 30 3.60 9.33 11.94
C MET A 30 4.88 8.56 11.63
N PHE A 31 4.75 7.32 11.12
CA PHE A 31 5.92 6.47 10.85
C PHE A 31 6.57 6.72 9.48
N GLY A 32 5.88 7.39 8.55
CA GLY A 32 6.40 7.67 7.21
C GLY A 32 6.51 6.45 6.28
N VAL A 33 5.94 5.30 6.66
CA VAL A 33 6.11 4.01 5.96
C VAL A 33 5.09 3.76 4.84
N GLY A 34 4.19 4.72 4.57
CA GLY A 34 3.24 4.64 3.46
C GLY A 34 1.98 3.77 3.68
N GLY A 35 1.78 3.16 4.86
CA GLY A 35 0.47 2.69 5.32
C GLY A 35 -0.08 1.42 4.67
N GLY A 36 0.41 1.06 3.48
CA GLY A 36 0.03 -0.15 2.75
C GLY A 36 0.22 -1.43 3.57
N PHE A 37 1.27 -1.47 4.40
CA PHE A 37 1.55 -2.62 5.26
C PHE A 37 0.49 -2.87 6.35
N LEU A 38 -0.28 -1.85 6.74
CA LEU A 38 -1.37 -1.98 7.73
C LEU A 38 -2.71 -2.16 7.05
N ILE A 39 -3.03 -1.36 6.03
CA ILE A 39 -4.37 -1.38 5.43
C ILE A 39 -4.66 -2.71 4.75
N THR A 40 -3.69 -3.28 4.02
CA THR A 40 -3.89 -4.50 3.24
C THR A 40 -4.26 -5.70 4.13
N PRO A 41 -3.51 -6.04 5.20
CA PRO A 41 -3.92 -7.13 6.08
C PRO A 41 -5.23 -6.84 6.82
N LEU A 42 -5.49 -5.58 7.22
CA LEU A 42 -6.76 -5.24 7.88
C LEU A 42 -7.97 -5.42 6.95
N LEU A 43 -7.86 -5.06 5.67
CA LEU A 43 -8.92 -5.28 4.69
C LEU A 43 -9.12 -6.78 4.44
N ILE A 44 -8.04 -7.57 4.39
CA ILE A 44 -8.12 -9.04 4.27
C ILE A 44 -8.82 -9.65 5.50
N PHE A 45 -8.49 -9.21 6.72
CA PHE A 45 -9.18 -9.64 7.94
C PHE A 45 -10.66 -9.23 7.97
N TYR A 46 -11.00 -8.17 7.25
CA TYR A 46 -12.37 -7.74 7.04
C TYR A 46 -13.09 -8.49 5.89
N ASN A 47 -12.49 -9.58 5.39
CA ASN A 47 -12.98 -10.44 4.32
C ASN A 47 -13.02 -9.79 2.92
N ILE A 48 -12.25 -8.72 2.69
CA ILE A 48 -12.05 -8.20 1.34
C ILE A 48 -11.07 -9.11 0.59
N PRO A 49 -11.38 -9.51 -0.66
CA PRO A 49 -10.50 -10.33 -1.48
C PRO A 49 -9.06 -9.77 -1.54
N PRO A 50 -8.02 -10.60 -1.38
CA PRO A 50 -6.63 -10.14 -1.31
C PRO A 50 -6.20 -9.26 -2.49
N ALA A 51 -6.64 -9.59 -3.71
CA ALA A 51 -6.34 -8.80 -4.91
C ALA A 51 -6.81 -7.34 -4.78
N ILE A 52 -7.99 -7.13 -4.20
CA ILE A 52 -8.61 -5.81 -4.05
C ILE A 52 -7.98 -5.07 -2.87
N ALA A 53 -7.68 -5.78 -1.78
CA ALA A 53 -6.99 -5.22 -0.63
C ALA A 53 -5.58 -4.71 -0.97
N VAL A 54 -4.83 -5.46 -1.79
CA VAL A 54 -3.51 -5.06 -2.29
C VAL A 54 -3.62 -3.85 -3.22
N ALA A 55 -4.54 -3.87 -4.19
CA ALA A 55 -4.76 -2.75 -5.10
C ALA A 55 -5.14 -1.46 -4.37
N THR A 56 -6.01 -1.56 -3.36
CA THR A 56 -6.43 -0.44 -2.51
C THR A 56 -5.26 0.10 -1.70
N GLY A 57 -4.46 -0.79 -1.10
CA GLY A 57 -3.28 -0.41 -0.33
C GLY A 57 -2.24 0.32 -1.18
N ALA A 58 -1.98 -0.13 -2.40
CA ALA A 58 -1.05 0.53 -3.32
C ALA A 58 -1.47 1.98 -3.63
N ASN A 59 -2.76 2.22 -3.89
CA ASN A 59 -3.28 3.57 -4.11
C ASN A 59 -3.13 4.46 -2.87
N GLN A 60 -3.36 3.92 -1.68
CA GLN A 60 -3.16 4.65 -0.43
C GLN A 60 -1.68 5.02 -0.22
N VAL A 61 -0.76 4.09 -0.50
CA VAL A 61 0.69 4.34 -0.42
C VAL A 61 1.06 5.51 -1.32
N ILE A 62 0.62 5.51 -2.58
CA ILE A 62 0.88 6.61 -3.52
C ILE A 62 0.40 7.95 -2.96
N ALA A 63 -0.85 8.01 -2.48
CA ALA A 63 -1.41 9.24 -1.90
C ALA A 63 -0.60 9.74 -0.70
N SER A 64 -0.21 8.83 0.20
CA SER A 64 0.58 9.18 1.39
C SER A 64 2.01 9.61 1.05
N SER A 65 2.66 8.95 0.09
CA SER A 65 4.00 9.28 -0.38
C SER A 65 4.03 10.65 -1.05
N VAL A 66 3.05 10.96 -1.90
CA VAL A 66 2.92 12.29 -2.52
C VAL A 66 2.73 13.37 -1.46
N SER A 67 1.85 13.14 -0.47
CA SER A 67 1.66 14.07 0.65
C SER A 67 2.94 14.28 1.47
N GLY A 68 3.67 13.20 1.76
CA GLY A 68 4.96 13.23 2.47
C GLY A 68 6.02 14.03 1.71
N VAL A 69 6.17 13.78 0.42
CA VAL A 69 7.09 14.53 -0.46
C VAL A 69 6.73 16.01 -0.48
N LEU A 70 5.45 16.36 -0.68
CA LEU A 70 5.02 17.77 -0.68
C LEU A 70 5.30 18.46 0.67
N SER A 71 5.07 17.76 1.78
CA SER A 71 5.34 18.29 3.13
C SER A 71 6.83 18.53 3.39
N HIS A 72 7.69 17.58 3.02
CA HIS A 72 9.14 17.72 3.16
C HIS A 72 9.74 18.71 2.18
N MET A 73 9.14 18.87 1.00
CA MET A 73 9.57 19.82 -0.01
C MET A 73 9.32 21.25 0.48
N LYS A 74 8.17 21.50 1.09
CA LYS A 74 7.86 22.79 1.75
C LYS A 74 8.81 23.11 2.91
N ARG A 75 9.36 22.09 3.58
CA ARG A 75 10.32 22.25 4.69
C ARG A 75 11.78 22.34 4.23
N GLY A 76 12.06 22.14 2.93
CA GLY A 76 13.42 22.14 2.39
C GLY A 76 14.28 20.96 2.87
N THR A 77 13.68 19.92 3.44
CA THR A 77 14.40 18.78 4.04
C THR A 77 14.51 17.58 3.09
N LEU A 78 14.20 17.76 1.81
CA LEU A 78 14.07 16.68 0.84
C LEU A 78 15.39 16.44 0.10
N ASP A 79 15.99 15.26 0.30
CA ASP A 79 17.19 14.84 -0.41
C ASP A 79 16.81 14.06 -1.68
N PHE A 80 16.87 14.75 -2.81
CA PHE A 80 16.58 14.16 -4.12
C PHE A 80 17.63 13.14 -4.57
N LYS A 81 18.87 13.25 -4.11
CA LYS A 81 19.93 12.30 -4.47
C LYS A 81 19.68 10.97 -3.79
N LEU A 82 19.41 10.99 -2.49
CA LEU A 82 19.03 9.80 -1.74
C LEU A 82 17.73 9.18 -2.30
N GLY A 83 16.73 10.02 -2.57
CA GLY A 83 15.47 9.58 -3.20
C GLY A 83 15.68 8.85 -4.53
N GLY A 84 16.55 9.38 -5.40
CA GLY A 84 16.90 8.75 -6.67
C GLY A 84 17.59 7.39 -6.50
N VAL A 85 18.52 7.27 -5.54
CA VAL A 85 19.20 5.99 -5.25
C VAL A 85 18.20 4.95 -4.74
N LEU A 86 17.31 5.34 -3.82
CA LEU A 86 16.27 4.45 -3.29
C LEU A 86 15.27 4.03 -4.37
N LEU A 87 14.89 4.94 -5.28
CA LEU A 87 14.02 4.63 -6.41
C LEU A 87 14.67 3.60 -7.34
N ALA A 88 15.93 3.82 -7.73
CA ALA A 88 16.65 2.91 -8.61
C ALA A 88 16.80 1.52 -7.97
N GLY A 89 17.21 1.47 -6.69
CA GLY A 89 17.29 0.22 -5.93
C GLY A 89 15.94 -0.48 -5.79
N GLY A 90 14.87 0.27 -5.56
CA GLY A 90 13.50 -0.25 -5.47
C GLY A 90 12.99 -0.83 -6.79
N ILE A 91 13.24 -0.17 -7.92
CA ILE A 91 12.87 -0.68 -9.25
C ILE A 91 13.64 -1.97 -9.55
N VAL A 92 14.95 -1.97 -9.35
CA VAL A 92 15.79 -3.15 -9.61
C VAL A 92 15.39 -4.31 -8.68
N GLY A 93 15.22 -4.04 -7.39
CA GLY A 93 14.84 -5.06 -6.40
C GLY A 93 13.45 -5.64 -6.62
N SER A 94 12.44 -4.80 -6.88
CA SER A 94 11.07 -5.26 -7.15
C SER A 94 10.97 -6.06 -8.45
N THR A 95 11.63 -5.59 -9.51
CA THR A 95 11.67 -6.31 -10.79
C THR A 95 12.40 -7.64 -10.64
N GLY A 96 13.54 -7.67 -9.93
CA GLY A 96 14.24 -8.90 -9.59
C GLY A 96 13.36 -9.87 -8.79
N GLY A 97 12.63 -9.36 -7.80
CA GLY A 97 11.67 -10.15 -7.01
C GLY A 97 10.57 -10.78 -7.87
N ILE A 98 10.02 -10.03 -8.84
CA ILE A 98 9.03 -10.54 -9.79
C ILE A 98 9.62 -11.70 -10.62
N TYR A 99 10.85 -11.56 -11.12
CA TYR A 99 11.50 -12.62 -11.89
C TYR A 99 11.77 -13.87 -11.05
N VAL A 100 12.24 -13.69 -9.81
CA VAL A 100 12.44 -14.81 -8.87
C VAL A 100 11.11 -15.50 -8.56
N PHE A 101 10.06 -14.72 -8.27
CA PHE A 101 8.73 -15.27 -8.02
C PHE A 101 8.20 -16.07 -9.23
N ALA A 102 8.34 -15.52 -10.44
CA ALA A 102 7.95 -16.20 -11.68
C ALA A 102 8.76 -17.48 -11.92
N PHE A 103 10.05 -17.48 -11.58
CA PHE A 103 10.91 -18.66 -11.68
C PHE A 103 10.47 -19.76 -10.70
N LEU A 104 10.24 -19.41 -9.43
CA LEU A 104 9.76 -20.35 -8.41
C LEU A 104 8.37 -20.92 -8.75
N ARG A 105 7.48 -20.09 -9.29
CA ARG A 105 6.17 -20.53 -9.80
C ARG A 105 6.29 -21.52 -10.95
N ARG A 106 7.23 -21.32 -11.88
CA ARG A 106 7.51 -22.28 -12.97
C ARG A 106 8.03 -23.63 -12.47
N LEU A 107 8.73 -23.64 -11.33
CA LEU A 107 9.21 -24.87 -10.69
C LEU A 107 8.12 -25.61 -9.90
N GLY A 108 6.89 -25.08 -9.83
CA GLY A 108 5.79 -25.68 -9.08
C GLY A 108 5.92 -25.53 -7.56
N GLN A 109 6.79 -24.62 -7.08
CA GLN A 109 6.97 -24.37 -5.65
C GLN A 109 5.97 -23.36 -5.07
N LEU A 110 5.23 -22.64 -5.92
CA LEU A 110 4.28 -21.59 -5.56
C LEU A 110 3.05 -21.69 -6.46
N ASP A 111 1.86 -21.57 -5.89
CA ASP A 111 0.56 -21.50 -6.59
C ASP A 111 0.26 -20.09 -7.13
#